data_AF-A0A9D9BXY5-F1
#
_entry.id   AF-A0A9D9BXY5-F1
#
_cell.length_a   1.000
_cell.length_b   1.000
_cell.length_c   1.000
_cell.angle_alpha   90.00
_cell.angle_beta   90.00
_cell.angle_gamma   90.00
#
_symmetry.space_group_name_H-M   'P 1'
#
loop_
_entity.id
_entity.type
_entity.pdbx_description
1 polymer ?
#
loop_
_entity_poly.entity_id
_entity_poly.type
_entity_poly.pdbx_seq_one_letter_code
_entity_poly.pdbx_strand_id
1 'polypeptide(L)' 'MRGTFLSEEEAEKRALELGCEGIHKNYDKWMPCKNEKELHIYLRK' A
#
# COMPACT_ATOMS: atom_id res chain seq x y z
N MET A 1 9.20 -5.50 5.57
CA MET A 1 7.82 -5.72 5.08
C MET A 1 7.80 -5.35 3.60
N ARG A 2 7.35 -6.25 2.72
CA ARG A 2 7.08 -5.88 1.32
C ARG A 2 5.82 -4.99 1.35
N GLY A 3 5.88 -3.79 0.76
CA GLY A 3 4.75 -2.85 0.74
C GLY A 3 4.75 -1.78 1.84
N THR A 4 5.92 -1.39 2.37
CA THR A 4 6.05 -0.18 3.21
C THR A 4 6.96 0.83 2.54
N PHE A 5 6.52 2.08 2.45
CA PHE A 5 7.15 3.19 1.74
C PHE A 5 7.40 4.37 2.68
N LEU A 6 8.33 5.24 2.30
CA LEU A 6 8.69 6.43 3.09
C LEU A 6 7.89 7.67 2.65
N SER A 7 7.39 7.68 1.41
CA SER A 7 6.52 8.73 0.92
C SER A 7 5.12 8.21 0.53
N GLU A 8 4.15 9.12 0.56
CA GLU A 8 2.79 8.87 0.05
C GLU A 8 2.83 8.53 -1.43
N GLU A 9 3.63 9.25 -2.22
CA GLU A 9 3.77 9.07 -3.67
C GLU A 9 4.26 7.66 -4.04
N GLU A 10 5.25 7.12 -3.31
CA GLU A 10 5.72 5.75 -3.50
C GLU A 10 4.63 4.72 -3.19
N ALA A 11 3.84 4.95 -2.14
CA ALA A 11 2.73 4.09 -1.77
C ALA A 11 1.58 4.16 -2.78
N GLU A 12 1.26 5.33 -3.31
CA GLU A 12 0.23 5.51 -4.34
C GLU A 12 0.63 4.82 -5.64
N LYS A 13 1.87 5.03 -6.09
CA LYS A 13 2.41 4.33 -7.26
C LYS A 13 2.30 2.83 -7.09
N ARG A 14 2.65 2.31 -5.90
CA ARG A 14 2.51 0.88 -5.63
C ARG A 14 1.06 0.42 -5.59
N ALA A 15 0.12 1.23 -5.09
CA ALA A 15 -1.30 0.90 -5.10
C ALA A 15 -1.81 0.72 -6.54
N LEU A 16 -1.41 1.63 -7.44
CA LEU A 16 -1.70 1.53 -8.88
C LEU A 16 -1.11 0.26 -9.51
N GLU A 17 0.15 -0.07 -9.21
CA GLU A 17 0.79 -1.31 -9.69
C GLU A 17 0.10 -2.58 -9.18
N LEU A 18 -0.46 -2.53 -7.97
CA LEU A 18 -1.22 -3.63 -7.39
C LEU A 18 -2.67 -3.71 -7.91
N GLY A 19 -3.19 -2.63 -8.50
CA GLY A 19 -4.60 -2.52 -8.91
C GLY A 19 -5.56 -2.34 -7.74
N CYS A 20 -5.07 -1.76 -6.63
CA CYS A 20 -5.87 -1.36 -5.48
C CYS A 20 -5.89 0.17 -5.35
N GLU A 21 -6.86 0.70 -4.61
CA GLU A 21 -7.06 2.14 -4.49
C GLU A 21 -6.62 2.67 -3.13
N GLY A 22 -6.03 3.86 -3.14
CA GLY A 22 -5.64 4.60 -1.95
C GLY A 22 -4.38 4.08 -1.26
N ILE A 23 -4.05 4.73 -0.15
CA ILE A 23 -2.93 4.41 0.73
C ILE A 23 -3.40 4.49 2.18
N HIS A 24 -2.69 3.81 3.07
CA HIS A 24 -2.91 3.94 4.51
C HIS A 24 -1.59 4.05 5.25
N LYS A 25 -1.62 4.74 6.39
CA LYS A 25 -0.44 4.90 7.25
C LYS A 25 -0.36 3.76 8.26
N ASN A 26 0.82 3.19 8.42
CA ASN A 26 1.13 2.19 9.43
C ASN A 26 2.36 2.67 10.23
N TYR A 27 2.12 3.16 11.44
CA TYR A 27 3.08 3.92 12.23
C TYR A 27 3.67 5.09 11.41
N ASP A 28 4.97 5.05 11.12
CA ASP A 28 5.68 6.09 10.38
C ASP A 28 5.85 5.77 8.89
N LYS A 29 5.19 4.72 8.40
CA LYS A 29 5.33 4.26 7.02
C LYS A 29 4.02 4.33 6.25
N TRP A 30 4.14 4.48 4.95
CA TRP A 30 3.02 4.46 4.02
C TRP A 30 2.87 3.07 3.41
N MET A 31 1.64 2.61 3.30
CA MET A 31 1.31 1.31 2.73
C MET A 31 0.31 1.51 1.58
N PRO A 32 0.43 0.73 0.50
CA PRO A 32 -0.52 0.80 -0.61
C PRO A 32 -1.86 0.18 -0.21
N CYS A 33 -2.89 0.51 -0.97
CA CYS A 33 -4.30 0.16 -0.73
C CYS A 33 -4.91 0.88 0.48
N LYS A 34 -6.24 0.90 0.57
CA LYS A 34 -6.96 1.69 1.59
C LYS A 34 -6.81 1.19 3.02
N ASN A 35 -6.42 -0.08 3.19
CA ASN A 35 -6.16 -0.71 4.49
C ASN A 35 -5.36 -2.01 4.37
N GLU A 36 -4.90 -2.52 5.50
CA GLU A 36 -4.09 -3.74 5.58
C GLU A 36 -4.82 -4.96 4.99
N LYS A 37 -6.13 -5.11 5.24
CA LYS A 37 -6.92 -6.23 4.73
C LYS A 37 -6.92 -6.27 3.20
N GLU A 38 -7.12 -5.13 2.55
CA GLU A 38 -7.07 -5.02 1.10
C GLU A 38 -5.66 -5.28 0.58
N LEU A 39 -4.65 -4.70 1.22
CA LEU A 39 -3.26 -4.95 0.87
C LEU A 39 -2.91 -6.44 0.86
N HIS A 40 -3.33 -7.20 1.88
CA HIS A 40 -3.09 -8.65 1.93
C HIS A 40 -3.78 -9.41 0.80
N ILE A 41 -4.92 -8.93 0.29
CA ILE A 41 -5.59 -9.55 -0.88
C ILE A 41 -4.72 -9.37 -2.13
N TYR A 42 -4.22 -8.15 -2.37
CA TYR A 42 -3.46 -7.83 -3.57
C TYR A 42 -2.01 -8.29 -3.55
N LEU A 43 -1.39 -8.44 -2.38
CA LEU A 43 -0.04 -9.00 -2.25
C LEU A 43 0.03 -10.53 -2.42
N ARG A 44 -1.11 -11.22 -2.31
CA ARG A 44 -1.21 -12.68 -2.47
C ARG A 44 -1.60 -13.11 -3.89
N LYS A 45 -2.03 -12.15 -4.73
CA LYS A 45 -2.24 -12.35 -6.16
C LYS A 45 -0.89 -12.39 -6.87
#